data_AF-A0A2V4KS57-F1
#
_entry.id   AF-A0A2V4KS57-F1
#
_cell.length_a   1.000
_cell.length_b   1.000
_cell.length_c   1.000
_cell.angle_alpha   90.00
_cell.angle_beta   90.00
_cell.angle_gamma   90.00
#
_symmetry.space_group_name_H-M   'P 1'
#
loop_
_entity.id
_entity.type
_entity.pdbx_description
1 polymer ?
#
loop_
_entity_poly.entity_id
_entity_poly.type
_entity_poly.pdbx_seq_one_letter_code
_entity_poly.pdbx_strand_id
1 'polypeptide(L)'
;MLIWKIVFWVTTTLILFAVLTLPFAYIFPEAEDIVALAIQILGQFCIYGYAYQKAVGTKNIAIAAFLLNLGLSIYSLIDAAPLLLEIKETWGIIVAIAAISIVAVLLIPLYRYSFKSEHIWGSAA
;
A
#
# COMPACT_ATOMS: atom_id res chain seq x y z
N MET A 1 -1.43 11.83 -14.35
CA MET A 1 -2.15 10.53 -14.21
C MET A 1 -1.33 9.34 -14.71
N LEU A 2 -0.58 9.43 -15.81
CA LEU A 2 0.15 8.28 -16.37
C LEU A 2 1.05 7.56 -15.34
N ILE A 3 1.82 8.31 -14.54
CA ILE A 3 2.67 7.74 -13.50
C ILE A 3 1.89 6.86 -12.51
N TRP A 4 0.69 7.28 -12.11
CA TRP A 4 -0.14 6.54 -11.16
C TRP A 4 -0.80 5.31 -11.79
N LYS A 5 -1.03 5.32 -13.10
CA LYS A 5 -1.43 4.12 -13.84
C LYS A 5 -0.30 3.10 -13.92
N ILE A 6 0.94 3.56 -14.13
CA ILE A 6 2.12 2.68 -14.09
C ILE A 6 2.29 2.10 -12.69
N VAL A 7 2.26 2.96 -11.66
CA VAL A 7 2.32 2.53 -10.24
C VAL A 7 1.23 1.49 -9.95
N PHE A 8 -0.01 1.75 -10.37
CA PHE A 8 -1.11 0.79 -10.22
C PHE A 8 -0.77 -0.58 -10.83
N TRP A 9 -0.33 -0.64 -12.09
CA TRP A 9 -0.04 -1.93 -12.73
C TRP A 9 1.17 -2.63 -12.11
N VAL A 10 2.21 -1.89 -11.74
CA VAL A 10 3.37 -2.43 -11.04
C VAL A 10 2.96 -3.03 -9.69
N THR A 11 2.27 -2.28 -8.84
CA THR A 11 1.83 -2.79 -7.53
C THR A 11 0.82 -3.92 -7.65
N THR A 12 -0.09 -3.88 -8.63
CA THR A 12 -1.01 -4.99 -8.92
C THR A 12 -0.24 -6.27 -9.25
N THR A 13 0.78 -6.16 -10.10
CA THR A 13 1.61 -7.31 -10.50
C THR A 13 2.37 -7.88 -9.31
N LEU A 14 2.92 -7.02 -8.45
CA LEU A 14 3.61 -7.44 -7.23
C LEU A 14 2.65 -8.13 -6.23
N ILE A 15 1.45 -7.56 -6.04
CA ILE A 15 0.42 -8.17 -5.18
C ILE A 15 -0.03 -9.52 -5.75
N LEU A 16 -0.26 -9.61 -7.07
CA LEU A 16 -0.61 -10.88 -7.72
C LEU A 16 0.49 -11.92 -7.56
N PHE A 17 1.75 -11.52 -7.73
CA PHE A 17 2.88 -12.40 -7.49
C PHE A 17 2.88 -12.88 -6.03
N ALA A 18 2.71 -11.97 -5.06
CA ALA A 18 2.63 -12.32 -3.64
C ALA A 18 1.48 -13.30 -3.34
N VAL A 19 0.27 -13.07 -3.88
CA VAL A 19 -0.89 -13.97 -3.76
C VAL A 19 -0.56 -15.36 -4.32
N LEU A 20 0.08 -15.42 -5.49
CA LEU A 20 0.41 -16.68 -6.15
C LEU A 20 1.56 -17.43 -5.45
N THR A 21 2.49 -16.72 -4.83
CA THR A 21 3.61 -17.33 -4.11
C THR A 21 3.31 -17.68 -2.67
N LEU A 22 2.30 -17.04 -2.04
CA LEU A 22 1.94 -17.26 -0.64
C LEU A 22 1.79 -18.76 -0.26
N PRO A 23 1.11 -19.61 -1.06
CA PRO A 23 0.95 -21.02 -0.74
C PRO A 23 2.25 -21.84 -0.82
N PHE A 24 3.29 -21.31 -1.47
CA PHE A 24 4.57 -21.98 -1.70
C PHE A 24 5.69 -21.43 -0.82
N ALA A 25 5.51 -20.24 -0.23
CA ALA A 25 6.51 -19.59 0.60
C ALA A 25 6.62 -20.22 2.00
N TYR A 26 5.52 -20.76 2.53
CA TYR A 26 5.45 -21.31 3.89
C TYR A 26 4.65 -22.61 3.93
N ILE A 27 5.03 -23.52 4.83
CA ILE A 27 4.27 -24.75 5.12
C ILE A 27 2.89 -24.40 5.72
N PHE A 28 2.82 -23.29 6.47
CA PHE A 28 1.59 -22.64 6.92
C PHE A 28 1.80 -21.13 6.86
N PRO A 29 1.08 -20.37 6.00
CA PRO A 29 1.18 -18.92 5.99
C PRO A 29 0.68 -18.34 7.31
N GLU A 30 1.39 -17.35 7.85
CA GLU A 30 1.00 -16.70 9.09
C GLU A 30 -0.25 -15.85 8.85
N ALA A 31 -1.12 -15.74 9.87
CA ALA A 31 -2.35 -14.97 9.74
C ALA A 31 -2.06 -13.49 9.42
N GLU A 32 -0.92 -12.98 9.88
CA GLU A 32 -0.47 -11.61 9.66
C GLU A 32 -0.17 -11.34 8.17
N ASP A 33 0.43 -12.29 7.44
CA ASP A 33 0.71 -12.16 6.01
C ASP A 33 -0.58 -12.03 5.19
N ILE A 34 -1.58 -12.84 5.55
CA ILE A 34 -2.90 -12.83 4.89
C ILE A 34 -3.60 -11.50 5.13
N VAL A 35 -3.57 -10.99 6.38
CA VAL A 35 -4.18 -9.71 6.75
C VAL A 35 -3.46 -8.55 6.06
N ALA A 36 -2.13 -8.54 6.04
CA ALA A 36 -1.33 -7.54 5.36
C ALA A 36 -1.65 -7.50 3.85
N LEU A 37 -1.74 -8.67 3.21
CA LEU A 37 -2.08 -8.78 1.80
C LEU A 37 -3.50 -8.27 1.51
N ALA A 38 -4.47 -8.58 2.38
CA ALA A 38 -5.83 -8.06 2.26
C ALA A 38 -5.88 -6.53 2.38
N ILE A 39 -5.14 -5.94 3.33
CA ILE A 39 -5.04 -4.48 3.49
C ILE A 39 -4.40 -3.83 2.26
N GLN A 40 -3.36 -4.44 1.68
CA GLN A 40 -2.73 -3.95 0.45
C GLN A 40 -3.68 -4.01 -0.75
N ILE A 41 -4.45 -5.10 -0.91
CA ILE A 41 -5.48 -5.21 -1.95
C ILE A 41 -6.55 -4.12 -1.79
N LEU A 42 -6.95 -3.81 -0.55
CA LEU A 42 -7.88 -2.71 -0.29
C LEU A 42 -7.29 -1.35 -0.69
N GLY A 43 -6.02 -1.10 -0.38
CA GLY A 43 -5.29 0.10 -0.81
C GLY A 43 -5.23 0.24 -2.33
N GLN A 44 -5.20 -0.88 -3.06
CA GLN A 44 -5.12 -0.91 -4.51
C GLN A 44 -6.35 -0.32 -5.20
N PHE A 45 -7.55 -0.43 -4.60
CA PHE A 45 -8.74 0.25 -5.11
C PHE A 45 -8.61 1.77 -5.08
N CYS A 46 -7.99 2.32 -4.03
CA CYS A 46 -7.75 3.75 -3.92
C CYS A 46 -6.72 4.22 -4.97
N ILE A 47 -5.66 3.43 -5.19
CA ILE A 47 -4.67 3.70 -6.25
C ILE A 47 -5.35 3.69 -7.62
N TYR A 48 -6.19 2.71 -7.90
CA TYR A 48 -6.97 2.64 -9.14
C TYR A 48 -7.89 3.87 -9.30
N GLY A 49 -8.69 4.17 -8.28
CA GLY A 49 -9.65 5.28 -8.32
C GLY A 49 -8.95 6.62 -8.55
N TYR A 50 -7.78 6.83 -7.95
CA TYR A 50 -6.95 7.99 -8.22
C TYR A 50 -6.27 7.96 -9.60
N ALA A 51 -5.74 6.82 -10.05
CA ALA A 51 -5.05 6.75 -11.34
C ALA A 51 -6.00 6.93 -12.54
N TYR A 52 -7.25 6.48 -12.41
CA TYR A 52 -8.27 6.49 -13.46
C TYR A 52 -9.37 7.53 -13.24
N GLN A 53 -9.32 8.28 -12.13
CA GLN A 53 -10.29 9.32 -11.80
C GLN A 53 -11.73 8.78 -11.74
N LYS A 54 -11.90 7.62 -11.09
CA LYS A 54 -13.19 6.94 -10.95
C LYS A 54 -13.52 6.72 -9.49
N ALA A 55 -14.77 6.98 -9.12
CA ALA A 55 -15.29 6.60 -7.82
C ALA A 55 -15.48 5.08 -7.78
N VAL A 56 -14.81 4.45 -6.83
CA VAL A 56 -14.92 3.03 -6.51
C VAL A 56 -15.31 2.91 -5.04
N GLY A 57 -16.43 2.26 -4.78
CA GLY A 57 -17.02 2.15 -3.44
C GLY A 57 -17.57 3.48 -2.94
N THR A 58 -17.37 3.76 -1.65
CA THR A 58 -17.76 5.02 -1.00
C THR A 58 -16.54 5.75 -0.46
N LYS A 59 -16.67 7.07 -0.24
CA LYS A 59 -15.60 7.90 0.33
C LYS A 59 -15.15 7.40 1.71
N ASN A 60 -16.09 6.91 2.52
CA ASN A 60 -15.79 6.32 3.82
C ASN A 60 -14.94 5.05 3.71
N ILE A 61 -15.19 4.19 2.71
CA ILE A 61 -14.36 3.01 2.46
C ILE A 61 -12.96 3.43 2.03
N ALA A 62 -12.82 4.46 1.19
CA ALA A 62 -11.51 4.98 0.79
C ALA A 62 -10.70 5.51 1.99
N ILE A 63 -11.35 6.29 2.86
CA ILE A 63 -10.75 6.80 4.10
C ILE A 63 -10.33 5.65 5.01
N ALA A 64 -11.19 4.64 5.21
CA ALA A 64 -10.86 3.47 6.01
C ALA A 64 -9.67 2.69 5.42
N ALA A 65 -9.64 2.48 4.11
CA ALA A 65 -8.53 1.83 3.42
C ALA A 65 -7.22 2.61 3.57
N PHE A 66 -7.25 3.94 3.49
CA PHE A 66 -6.09 4.79 3.78
C PHE A 66 -5.62 4.63 5.23
N LEU A 67 -6.53 4.71 6.21
CA LEU A 67 -6.18 4.59 7.63
C LEU A 67 -5.59 3.22 7.96
N LEU A 68 -6.14 2.15 7.38
CA LEU A 68 -5.60 0.80 7.53
C LEU A 68 -4.19 0.67 6.92
N ASN A 69 -3.98 1.17 5.70
CA ASN A 69 -2.67 1.13 5.06
C ASN A 69 -1.63 2.00 5.79
N LEU A 70 -2.03 3.18 6.27
CA LEU A 70 -1.17 4.05 7.07
C LEU A 70 -0.82 3.40 8.41
N GLY A 71 -1.81 2.88 9.12
CA GLY A 71 -1.63 2.19 10.39
C GLY A 71 -0.71 0.97 10.26
N LEU A 72 -0.94 0.14 9.24
CA LEU A 72 -0.08 -1.00 8.93
C LEU A 72 1.34 -0.56 8.59
N SER A 73 1.52 0.49 7.79
CA SER A 73 2.85 1.02 7.45
C SER A 73 3.61 1.52 8.67
N ILE A 74 2.93 2.20 9.60
CA ILE A 74 3.52 2.66 10.86
C ILE A 74 3.87 1.46 11.74
N TYR A 75 2.95 0.51 11.88
CA TYR A 75 3.18 -0.71 12.65
C TYR A 75 4.39 -1.49 12.12
N SER A 76 4.45 -1.75 10.82
CA SER A 76 5.58 -2.45 10.19
C SER A 76 6.90 -1.69 10.36
N LEU A 77 6.89 -0.34 10.36
CA LEU A 77 8.09 0.44 10.61
C LEU A 77 8.56 0.33 12.07
N ILE A 78 7.63 0.35 13.03
CA ILE A 78 7.94 0.16 14.46
C ILE A 78 8.50 -1.24 14.71
N ASP A 79 7.86 -2.25 14.13
CA ASP A 79 8.27 -3.65 14.25
C ASP A 79 9.64 -3.91 13.61
N ALA A 80 9.90 -3.33 12.43
CA ALA A 80 11.18 -3.44 11.76
C ALA A 80 12.28 -2.53 12.36
N ALA A 81 11.95 -1.55 13.20
CA ALA A 81 12.92 -0.57 13.69
C ALA A 81 14.15 -1.18 14.40
N PRO A 82 14.03 -2.20 15.28
CA PRO A 82 15.20 -2.84 15.87
C PRO A 82 16.11 -3.49 14.83
N LEU A 83 15.52 -4.19 13.85
CA LEU A 83 16.26 -4.84 12.76
C LEU A 83 16.98 -3.81 11.89
N LEU A 84 16.35 -2.67 11.62
CA LEU A 84 16.95 -1.57 10.87
C LEU A 84 18.18 -0.97 11.58
N LEU A 85 18.18 -0.93 12.92
CA LEU A 85 19.31 -0.46 13.72
C LEU A 85 20.49 -1.44 13.75
N GLU A 86 20.23 -2.72 13.49
CA GLU A 86 21.25 -3.77 13.43
C GLU A 86 21.98 -3.84 12.07
N ILE A 87 21.47 -3.15 11.03
CA ILE A 87 22.09 -3.11 9.72
C ILE A 87 23.43 -2.35 9.78
N LYS A 88 24.53 -3.10 9.66
CA LYS A 88 25.89 -2.53 9.63
C LYS A 88 26.39 -2.20 8.23
N GLU A 89 25.88 -2.90 7.22
CA GLU A 89 26.32 -2.75 5.84
C GLU A 89 25.64 -1.55 5.18
N THR A 90 26.42 -0.65 4.57
CA THR A 90 25.91 0.54 3.86
C THR A 90 24.86 0.18 2.81
N TRP A 91 25.05 -0.95 2.11
CA TRP A 91 24.09 -1.42 1.11
C TRP A 91 22.72 -1.75 1.71
N GLY A 92 22.69 -2.42 2.87
CA GLY A 92 21.45 -2.73 3.57
C GLY A 92 20.68 -1.47 3.98
N ILE A 93 21.40 -0.43 4.42
CA ILE A 93 20.80 0.86 4.80
C ILE A 93 20.15 1.53 3.58
N ILE A 94 20.83 1.51 2.43
CA ILE A 94 20.29 2.09 1.18
C ILE A 94 19.00 1.37 0.77
N VAL A 95 18.99 0.03 0.82
CA VAL A 95 17.81 -0.77 0.50
C VAL A 95 16.66 -0.48 1.45
N ALA A 96 16.93 -0.39 2.76
CA ALA A 96 15.92 -0.05 3.75
C ALA A 96 15.30 1.34 3.52
N ILE A 97 16.12 2.36 3.30
CA ILE A 97 15.65 3.72 3.00
C ILE A 97 14.81 3.73 1.72
N ALA A 98 15.24 3.02 0.68
CA ALA A 98 14.49 2.90 -0.57
C ALA A 98 13.12 2.24 -0.34
N ALA A 99 13.06 1.13 0.41
CA ALA A 99 11.82 0.44 0.74
C ALA A 99 10.85 1.35 1.50
N ILE A 100 11.31 2.03 2.55
CA ILE A 100 10.52 2.99 3.34
C ILE A 100 10.00 4.13 2.44
N SER A 101 10.86 4.65 1.57
CA SER A 101 10.50 5.72 0.64
C SER A 101 9.42 5.28 -0.35
N ILE A 102 9.51 4.05 -0.86
CA ILE A 102 8.49 3.47 -1.74
C ILE A 102 7.14 3.39 -1.01
N VAL A 103 7.12 2.86 0.23
CA VAL A 103 5.89 2.78 1.04
C VAL A 103 5.29 4.18 1.25
N ALA A 104 6.11 5.16 1.63
CA ALA A 104 5.66 6.53 1.82
C ALA A 104 5.07 7.15 0.54
N VAL A 105 5.68 6.89 -0.62
CA VAL A 105 5.18 7.35 -1.92
C VAL A 105 3.85 6.69 -2.27
N LEU A 106 3.67 5.40 -1.95
CA LEU A 106 2.43 4.68 -2.21
C LEU A 106 1.26 5.18 -1.36
N LEU A 107 1.49 5.80 -0.20
CA LEU A 107 0.43 6.43 0.59
C LEU A 107 -0.15 7.70 -0.07
N ILE A 108 0.59 8.36 -0.97
CA ILE A 108 0.16 9.58 -1.65
C ILE A 108 -1.15 9.39 -2.43
N PRO A 109 -1.27 8.41 -3.36
CA PRO A 109 -2.51 8.19 -4.10
C PRO A 109 -3.67 7.80 -3.19
N LEU A 110 -3.43 7.02 -2.11
CA LEU A 110 -4.46 6.68 -1.13
C LEU A 110 -5.00 7.94 -0.43
N TYR A 111 -4.10 8.80 0.05
CA TYR A 111 -4.47 10.06 0.70
C TYR A 111 -5.22 10.99 -0.25
N ARG A 112 -4.69 11.20 -1.46
CA ARG A 112 -5.31 12.11 -2.43
C ARG A 112 -6.67 11.63 -2.88
N TYR A 113 -6.83 10.33 -3.13
CA TYR A 113 -8.12 9.73 -3.45
C TYR A 113 -9.14 9.99 -2.34
N SER A 114 -8.75 9.74 -1.09
CA SER A 114 -9.65 9.76 0.06
C SER A 114 -10.06 11.17 0.49
N PHE A 115 -9.14 12.14 0.45
CA PHE A 115 -9.35 13.46 1.05
C PHE A 115 -9.28 14.65 0.10
N LYS A 116 -8.68 14.50 -1.10
CA LYS A 116 -8.40 15.63 -2.01
C LYS A 116 -9.10 15.53 -3.37
N SER A 117 -9.85 14.46 -3.63
CA SER A 117 -10.47 14.21 -4.93
C SER A 117 -11.99 14.43 -4.93
N GLU A 118 -12.45 15.62 -4.50
CA GLU A 118 -13.89 15.94 -4.40
C GLU A 118 -14.61 15.83 -5.75
N HIS A 119 -13.93 16.15 -6.85
CA HIS A 119 -14.48 16.00 -8.20
C HIS A 119 -14.71 14.54 -8.60
N ILE A 120 -14.06 13.57 -7.94
CA ILE A 120 -14.32 12.13 -8.14
C ILE A 120 -15.55 11.69 -7.35
N TRP A 121 -15.68 12.17 -6.11
CA TRP A 121 -16.75 11.75 -5.21
C TRP A 121 -18.06 12.49 -5.44
N GLY A 122 -18.04 13.60 -6.19
CA GLY A 122 -19.18 14.48 -6.37
C GLY A 122 -19.41 15.36 -5.14
N SER A 123 -20.15 16.45 -5.30
CA SER A 123 -20.41 17.45 -4.25
C SER A 123 -21.33 16.96 -3.11
N ALA A 124 -21.58 15.65 -2.98
CA ALA A 124 -22.55 15.08 -2.05
C ALA A 124 -22.15 13.69 -1.52
N ALA A 125 -20.88 13.49 -1.18
CA ALA A 125 -20.38 12.28 -0.50
C ALA A 125 -19.83 12.57 0.90
#